data_AF-M3UVV9-F1
#
_entry.id   AF-M3UVV9-F1
#
_cell.length_a   1.000
_cell.length_b   1.000
_cell.length_c   1.000
_cell.angle_alpha   90.00
_cell.angle_beta   90.00
_cell.angle_gamma   90.00
#
_symmetry.space_group_name_H-M   'P 1'
#
loop_
_entity.id
_entity.type
_entity.pdbx_description
1 polymer ?
#
loop_
_entity_poly.entity_id
_entity_poly.type
_entity_poly.pdbx_seq_one_letter_code
_entity_poly.pdbx_strand_id
1 'polypeptide(L)'
;MRAKIHRLIPWEGFEEVLLTKAKDKILREREKLKNEIRYGHSTAQNDFGATIQLSLSAQEDNLSSDEGSMAALDSFLKEDGHVTGANIYIKIPDTEPAREIHLSLSGEPNEFAVTAACSPGEYHHVRGKIIEFNR
;
A
#
# COMPACT_ATOMS: atom_id res chain seq x y z
N MET A 1 31.32 2.84 -16.96
CA MET A 1 30.54 1.78 -16.25
C MET A 1 29.07 1.72 -16.70
N ARG A 2 28.37 2.86 -16.88
CA ARG A 2 26.96 2.92 -17.36
C ARG A 2 26.67 2.15 -18.67
N ALA A 3 27.54 2.23 -19.68
CA ALA A 3 27.30 1.63 -21.00
C ALA A 3 27.17 0.09 -21.04
N LYS A 4 27.72 -0.66 -20.06
CA LYS A 4 27.65 -2.13 -20.05
C LYS A 4 26.33 -2.67 -19.48
N ILE A 5 25.65 -1.89 -18.63
CA ILE A 5 24.38 -2.28 -18.00
C ILE A 5 23.22 -2.22 -19.01
N HIS A 6 23.23 -1.23 -19.90
CA HIS A 6 22.20 -1.03 -20.93
C HIS A 6 22.07 -2.19 -21.94
N ARG A 7 23.09 -3.06 -22.08
CA ARG A 7 23.01 -4.27 -22.91
C ARG A 7 22.29 -5.43 -22.23
N LEU A 8 22.20 -5.43 -20.91
CA LEU A 8 21.62 -6.52 -20.11
C LEU A 8 20.19 -6.21 -19.67
N ILE A 9 19.87 -4.93 -19.50
CA ILE A 9 18.54 -4.45 -19.16
C ILE A 9 18.09 -3.52 -20.29
N PRO A 10 17.26 -4.00 -21.23
CA PRO A 10 16.70 -3.13 -22.26
C PRO A 10 15.84 -2.08 -21.57
N TRP A 11 16.26 -0.83 -21.70
CA TRP A 11 15.50 0.32 -21.17
C TRP A 11 14.23 0.57 -22.00
N GLU A 12 14.29 0.22 -23.28
CA GLU A 12 13.14 0.15 -24.18
C GLU A 12 12.21 -0.98 -23.71
N GLY A 13 11.25 -0.65 -22.84
CA GLY A 13 10.33 -1.59 -22.21
C GLY A 13 10.17 -1.40 -20.70
N PHE A 14 11.00 -0.57 -20.06
CA PHE A 14 10.77 -0.14 -18.68
C PHE A 14 9.72 0.98 -18.68
N GLU A 15 8.50 0.65 -18.29
CA GLU A 15 7.44 1.63 -18.05
C GLU A 15 7.42 1.96 -16.55
N GLU A 16 7.52 3.25 -16.22
CA GLU A 16 7.39 3.71 -14.85
C GLU A 16 5.93 3.53 -14.39
N VAL A 17 5.71 2.64 -13.42
CA VAL A 17 4.41 2.43 -12.79
C VAL A 17 4.33 3.28 -11.52
N LEU A 18 3.67 4.42 -11.62
CA LEU A 18 3.29 5.21 -10.46
C LEU A 18 2.16 4.49 -9.71
N LEU A 19 2.43 4.08 -8.47
CA LEU A 19 1.45 3.38 -7.62
C LEU A 19 0.50 4.34 -6.88
N THR A 20 0.45 5.61 -7.26
CA THR A 20 -0.38 6.64 -6.60
C THR A 20 -1.85 6.26 -6.59
N LYS A 21 -2.38 5.74 -7.71
CA LYS A 21 -3.78 5.30 -7.78
C LYS A 21 -4.08 4.16 -6.81
N ALA A 22 -3.18 3.18 -6.72
CA ALA A 22 -3.32 2.10 -5.75
C ALA A 22 -3.34 2.64 -4.32
N LYS A 23 -2.43 3.55 -3.95
CA LYS A 23 -2.36 4.15 -2.61
C LYS A 23 -3.66 4.88 -2.25
N ASP A 24 -4.12 5.74 -3.16
CA ASP A 24 -5.37 6.48 -2.97
C ASP A 24 -6.57 5.54 -2.87
N LYS A 25 -6.67 4.54 -3.75
CA LYS A 25 -7.77 3.57 -3.76
C LYS A 25 -7.80 2.73 -2.49
N ILE A 26 -6.65 2.20 -2.08
CA ILE A 26 -6.52 1.38 -0.87
C ILE A 26 -7.08 2.11 0.34
N LEU A 27 -6.84 3.41 0.46
CA LEU A 27 -7.33 4.18 1.61
C LEU A 27 -8.78 4.67 1.45
N ARG A 28 -9.13 5.20 0.27
CA ARG A 28 -10.46 5.74 -0.03
C ARG A 28 -11.54 4.65 -0.07
N GLU A 29 -11.18 3.45 -0.53
CA GLU A 29 -12.10 2.31 -0.67
C GLU A 29 -11.98 1.29 0.47
N ARG A 30 -11.41 1.68 1.62
CA ARG A 30 -11.12 0.78 2.74
C ARG A 30 -12.29 -0.10 3.20
N GLU A 31 -13.51 0.43 3.20
CA GLU A 31 -14.71 -0.32 3.58
C GLU A 31 -15.04 -1.44 2.58
N LYS A 32 -14.77 -1.20 1.29
CA LYS A 32 -14.94 -2.20 0.23
C LYS A 32 -13.84 -3.26 0.30
N LEU A 33 -12.62 -2.84 0.66
CA LEU A 33 -11.43 -3.67 0.65
C LEU A 33 -11.18 -4.41 1.98
N LYS A 34 -12.01 -4.23 3.01
CA LYS A 34 -11.83 -4.84 4.35
C LYS A 34 -11.71 -6.37 4.37
N ASN A 35 -12.25 -7.04 3.35
CA ASN A 35 -12.17 -8.49 3.20
C ASN A 35 -10.86 -8.94 2.51
N GLU A 36 -10.14 -8.02 1.89
CA GLU A 36 -8.89 -8.27 1.15
C GLU A 36 -7.67 -7.67 1.86
N ILE A 37 -7.87 -6.59 2.60
CA ILE A 37 -6.82 -5.78 3.21
C ILE A 37 -7.14 -5.55 4.69
N ARG A 38 -6.12 -5.69 5.53
CA ARG A 38 -6.08 -5.15 6.89
C ARG A 38 -5.11 -3.98 6.96
N TYR A 39 -5.48 -2.92 7.65
CA TYR A 39 -4.73 -1.67 7.73
C TYR A 39 -3.93 -1.62 9.03
N GLY A 40 -2.61 -1.46 8.96
CA GLY A 40 -1.77 -1.31 10.16
C GLY A 40 -1.60 0.16 10.54
N HIS A 41 -1.06 0.95 9.61
CA HIS A 41 -0.92 2.40 9.79
C HIS A 41 -0.96 3.15 8.46
N SER A 42 -1.28 4.44 8.52
CA SER A 42 -1.35 5.32 7.36
C SER A 42 -0.67 6.65 7.63
N THR A 43 0.06 7.14 6.64
CA THR A 43 0.66 8.47 6.65
C THR A 43 0.12 9.26 5.46
N ALA A 44 -0.33 10.49 5.72
CA ALA A 44 -0.82 11.39 4.70
C ALA A 44 -0.19 12.78 4.87
N GLN A 45 -0.04 13.50 3.76
CA GLN A 45 0.52 14.84 3.70
C GLN A 45 -0.39 15.75 2.87
N ASN A 46 -0.50 17.02 3.23
CA ASN A 46 -1.21 18.02 2.43
C ASN A 46 -0.23 18.97 1.71
N ASP A 47 -0.76 19.84 0.85
CA ASP A 47 0.03 20.77 0.04
C ASP A 47 0.82 21.81 0.85
N PHE A 48 0.45 22.03 2.11
CA PHE A 48 1.21 22.87 3.05
C PHE A 48 2.39 22.13 3.70
N GLY A 49 2.58 20.85 3.38
CA GLY A 49 3.58 19.97 3.97
C GLY A 49 3.20 19.43 5.35
N ALA A 50 2.00 19.74 5.87
CA ALA A 50 1.52 19.17 7.13
C ALA A 50 1.32 17.66 6.95
N THR A 51 1.70 16.88 7.96
CA THR A 51 1.64 15.41 7.93
C THR A 51 0.77 14.89 9.07
N ILE A 52 -0.12 13.95 8.76
CA ILE A 52 -0.84 13.14 9.75
C ILE A 52 -0.35 11.70 9.67
N GLN A 53 -0.14 11.09 10.82
CA GLN A 53 0.18 9.67 10.94
C GLN A 53 -0.80 9.03 11.92
N LEU A 54 -1.46 7.97 11.48
CA LEU A 54 -2.38 7.18 12.29
C LEU A 54 -1.86 5.76 12.37
N SER A 55 -1.75 5.25 13.58
CA SER A 55 -1.21 3.92 13.88
C SER A 55 -1.96 3.33 15.06
N LEU A 56 -2.17 2.02 15.01
CA LEU A 56 -2.63 1.26 16.16
C LEU A 56 -1.45 0.83 17.02
N SER A 57 -1.72 0.61 18.31
CA SER A 57 -0.71 0.12 19.26
C SER A 57 -0.45 -1.37 19.12
N ALA A 58 -1.45 -2.17 18.74
CA ALA A 58 -1.29 -3.60 18.50
C ALA A 58 -1.18 -3.91 17.01
N GLN A 59 -0.25 -4.80 16.66
CA GLN A 59 0.04 -5.15 15.26
C GLN A 59 -1.05 -6.00 14.61
N GLU A 60 -1.83 -6.70 15.43
CA GLU A 60 -2.94 -7.57 15.02
C GLU A 60 -4.27 -6.82 14.84
N ASP A 61 -4.35 -5.58 15.30
CA ASP A 61 -5.53 -4.74 15.11
C ASP A 61 -5.62 -4.21 13.67
N ASN A 62 -6.78 -3.66 13.32
CA ASN A 62 -7.08 -3.10 12.01
C ASN A 62 -7.45 -1.61 12.12
N LEU A 63 -6.66 -0.72 11.54
CA LEU A 63 -6.87 0.72 11.69
C LEU A 63 -8.23 1.13 11.13
N SER A 64 -8.72 0.42 10.12
CA SER A 64 -10.03 0.70 9.54
C SER A 64 -11.20 0.39 10.47
N SER A 65 -11.00 -0.30 11.60
CA SER A 65 -12.06 -0.51 12.60
C SER A 65 -12.21 0.63 13.60
N ASP A 66 -11.27 1.58 13.65
CA ASP A 66 -11.39 2.77 14.50
C ASP A 66 -12.03 3.94 13.73
N GLU A 67 -13.35 4.08 13.90
CA GLU A 67 -14.14 5.07 13.14
C GLU A 67 -13.65 6.52 13.37
N GLY A 68 -13.18 6.85 14.58
CA GLY A 68 -12.70 8.18 14.92
C GLY A 68 -11.41 8.55 14.18
N SER A 69 -10.42 7.68 14.20
CA SER A 69 -9.17 7.87 13.45
C SER A 69 -9.44 7.93 11.95
N MET A 70 -10.36 7.10 11.46
CA MET A 70 -10.70 7.11 10.04
C MET A 70 -11.43 8.39 9.61
N ALA A 71 -12.32 8.92 10.45
CA ALA A 71 -12.99 10.20 10.20
C ALA A 71 -12.01 11.39 10.18
N ALA A 72 -11.00 11.37 11.06
CA ALA A 72 -9.92 12.36 11.06
C ALA A 72 -9.10 12.30 9.77
N LEU A 73 -8.74 11.09 9.32
CA LEU A 73 -8.02 10.88 8.07
C LEU A 73 -8.82 11.33 6.86
N ASP A 74 -10.11 10.97 6.79
CA ASP A 74 -11.00 11.39 5.70
C ASP A 74 -11.11 12.91 5.62
N SER A 75 -11.20 13.58 6.78
CA SER A 75 -11.27 15.03 6.84
C SER A 75 -9.96 15.66 6.33
N PHE A 76 -8.81 15.07 6.71
CA PHE A 76 -7.51 15.50 6.23
C PHE A 76 -7.33 15.32 4.71
N LEU A 77 -7.83 14.22 4.15
CA LEU A 77 -7.73 13.90 2.71
C LEU A 77 -8.73 14.67 1.83
N LYS A 78 -9.73 15.33 2.41
CA LYS A 78 -10.67 16.19 1.67
C LYS A 78 -10.07 17.55 1.32
N GLU A 79 -9.16 18.06 2.15
CA GLU A 79 -8.51 19.37 2.03
C GLU A 79 -7.14 19.23 1.36
N ASP A 80 -7.10 18.65 0.16
CA ASP A 80 -5.89 18.43 -0.65
C ASP A 80 -4.83 17.51 -0.02
N GLY A 81 -5.22 16.69 0.96
CA GLY A 81 -4.37 15.63 1.51
C GLY A 81 -4.22 14.44 0.57
N HIS A 82 -3.01 13.89 0.47
CA HIS A 82 -2.69 12.67 -0.26
C HIS A 82 -1.93 11.68 0.62
N VAL A 83 -2.04 10.39 0.28
CA VAL A 83 -1.39 9.30 1.04
C VAL A 83 0.06 9.18 0.62
N THR A 84 0.98 9.43 1.53
CA THR A 84 2.42 9.32 1.28
C THR A 84 2.97 7.96 1.69
N GLY A 85 2.26 7.22 2.54
CA GLY A 85 2.62 5.84 2.84
C GLY A 85 1.51 5.07 3.52
N ALA A 86 1.46 3.77 3.27
CA ALA A 86 0.50 2.86 3.87
C ALA A 86 1.18 1.54 4.24
N ASN A 87 0.93 1.08 5.47
CA ASN A 87 1.34 -0.25 5.89
C ASN A 87 0.08 -1.10 6.02
N ILE A 88 0.01 -2.10 5.16
CA ILE A 88 -1.18 -2.93 4.97
C ILE A 88 -0.80 -4.40 4.96
N TYR A 89 -1.80 -5.24 5.19
CA TYR A 89 -1.68 -6.68 5.14
C TYR A 89 -2.66 -7.19 4.09
N ILE A 90 -2.15 -7.87 3.06
CA ILE A 90 -3.00 -8.50 2.04
C ILE A 90 -3.34 -9.92 2.50
N LYS A 91 -4.63 -10.24 2.54
CA LYS A 91 -5.11 -11.57 2.93
C LYS A 91 -4.91 -12.56 1.79
N ILE A 92 -4.38 -13.73 2.10
CA ILE A 92 -4.20 -14.82 1.14
C ILE A 92 -5.44 -15.72 1.19
N PRO A 93 -6.14 -15.91 0.07
CA PRO A 93 -7.35 -16.73 0.04
C PRO A 93 -7.03 -18.20 0.36
N ASP A 94 -8.03 -18.90 0.89
CA ASP A 94 -8.02 -20.36 1.08
C ASP A 94 -6.85 -20.89 1.94
N THR A 95 -6.46 -20.13 2.96
CA THR A 95 -5.41 -20.50 3.92
C THR A 95 -5.99 -20.81 5.31
N GLU A 96 -5.53 -21.91 5.91
CA GLU A 96 -5.85 -22.31 7.29
C GLU A 96 -4.55 -22.71 8.01
N PRO A 97 -4.10 -21.97 9.04
CA PRO A 97 -4.70 -20.74 9.57
C PRO A 97 -4.67 -19.57 8.57
N ALA A 98 -5.54 -18.57 8.80
CA ALA A 98 -5.62 -17.38 7.98
C ALA A 98 -4.23 -16.72 7.81
N ARG A 99 -3.82 -16.54 6.56
CA ARG A 99 -2.52 -15.98 6.19
C ARG A 99 -2.68 -14.57 5.64
N GLU A 100 -1.85 -13.66 6.14
CA GLU A 100 -1.72 -12.31 5.60
C GLU A 100 -0.25 -11.97 5.33
N ILE A 101 -0.01 -11.19 4.28
CA ILE A 101 1.33 -10.73 3.90
C ILE A 101 1.46 -9.24 4.14
N HIS A 102 2.40 -8.86 4.99
CA HIS A 102 2.70 -7.47 5.31
C HIS A 102 3.39 -6.77 4.14
N LEU A 103 2.86 -5.60 3.81
CA LEU A 103 3.26 -4.75 2.70
C LEU A 103 3.42 -3.31 3.16
N SER A 104 4.55 -2.70 2.81
CA SER A 104 4.75 -1.26 2.91
C SER A 104 4.66 -0.64 1.53
N LEU A 105 3.81 0.36 1.37
CA LEU A 105 3.70 1.21 0.19
C LEU A 105 4.32 2.55 0.57
N SER A 106 5.45 2.91 -0.03
CA SER A 106 6.06 4.24 0.15
C SER A 106 5.46 5.24 -0.86
N GLY A 107 5.81 6.52 -0.78
CA GLY A 107 5.36 7.57 -1.70
C GLY A 107 6.01 7.52 -3.09
N GLU A 108 7.08 6.73 -3.24
CA GLU A 108 7.93 6.76 -4.42
C GLU A 108 7.36 6.00 -5.63
N PRO A 109 7.80 6.33 -6.86
CA PRO A 109 7.50 5.57 -8.06
C PRO A 109 7.92 4.10 -7.95
N ASN A 110 7.06 3.18 -8.41
CA ASN A 110 7.29 1.73 -8.43
C ASN A 110 7.59 1.07 -7.08
N GLU A 111 7.46 1.77 -5.95
CA GLU A 111 7.92 1.23 -4.68
C GLU A 111 6.79 0.61 -3.86
N PHE A 112 6.91 -0.70 -3.66
CA PHE A 112 6.31 -1.42 -2.56
C PHE A 112 7.32 -2.42 -2.01
N ALA A 113 7.27 -2.66 -0.70
CA ALA A 113 8.12 -3.64 -0.03
C ALA A 113 7.26 -4.72 0.62
N VAL A 114 7.47 -5.96 0.22
CA VAL A 114 6.96 -7.13 0.95
C VAL A 114 7.94 -7.40 2.09
N THR A 115 7.52 -7.11 3.31
CA THR A 115 8.39 -7.16 4.50
C THR A 115 8.30 -8.49 5.25
N ALA A 116 7.31 -9.32 4.91
CA ALA A 116 7.15 -10.66 5.45
C ALA A 116 7.77 -11.72 4.53
N ALA A 117 8.26 -12.82 5.12
CA ALA A 117 8.66 -14.00 4.36
C ALA A 117 7.43 -14.54 3.58
N CYS A 118 7.59 -14.75 2.27
CA CYS A 118 6.54 -15.26 1.40
C CYS A 118 7.12 -16.22 0.35
N SER A 119 6.29 -17.15 -0.10
CA SER A 119 6.54 -17.99 -1.25
C SER A 119 6.42 -17.19 -2.56
N PRO A 120 6.97 -17.69 -3.68
CA PRO A 120 6.79 -17.06 -4.99
C PRO A 120 5.32 -16.86 -5.37
N GLY A 121 4.44 -17.81 -5.03
CA GLY A 121 3.00 -17.72 -5.30
C GLY A 121 2.33 -16.59 -4.51
N GLU A 122 2.63 -16.47 -3.22
CA GLU A 122 2.13 -15.37 -2.37
C GLU A 122 2.65 -14.01 -2.88
N TYR A 123 3.92 -13.92 -3.27
CA TYR A 123 4.48 -12.70 -3.86
C TYR A 123 3.74 -12.31 -5.15
N HIS A 124 3.49 -13.27 -6.05
CA HIS A 124 2.75 -13.01 -7.28
C HIS A 124 1.30 -12.57 -7.01
N HIS A 125 0.65 -13.16 -6.01
CA HIS A 125 -0.68 -12.76 -5.57
C HIS A 125 -0.69 -11.31 -5.09
N VAL A 126 0.19 -10.96 -4.15
CA VAL A 126 0.33 -9.60 -3.60
C VAL A 126 0.63 -8.59 -4.70
N ARG A 127 1.60 -8.88 -5.58
CA ARG A 127 1.92 -8.02 -6.72
C ARG A 127 0.71 -7.86 -7.65
N GLY A 128 -0.02 -8.94 -7.92
CA GLY A 128 -1.23 -8.91 -8.73
C GLY A 128 -2.29 -7.97 -8.17
N LYS A 129 -2.54 -8.04 -6.85
CA LYS A 129 -3.46 -7.15 -6.13
C LYS A 129 -3.06 -5.68 -6.21
N ILE A 130 -1.77 -5.37 -6.01
CA ILE A 130 -1.29 -3.99 -6.13
C ILE A 130 -1.47 -3.43 -7.54
N ILE A 131 -1.20 -4.25 -8.57
CA ILE A 131 -1.45 -3.86 -9.96
C ILE A 131 -2.96 -3.67 -10.22
N GLU A 132 -3.80 -4.54 -9.67
CA GLU A 132 -5.27 -4.43 -9.77
C GLU A 132 -5.79 -3.14 -9.13
N PHE A 133 -5.26 -2.76 -7.96
CA PHE A 133 -5.63 -1.51 -7.29
C PHE A 133 -5.13 -0.27 -8.03
N ASN A 134 -4.10 -0.39 -8.87
CA ASN A 134 -3.52 0.72 -9.62
C ASN A 134 -4.21 1.01 -10.97
N ARG A 135 -5.26 0.27 -11.32
CA ARG A 135 -6.08 0.51 -12.52
C ARG A 135 -7.23 1.45 -12.19
#